data_AF-R6WPN2-F1
#
_entry.id   AF-R6WPN2-F1
#
_cell.length_a   1.000
_cell.length_b   1.000
_cell.length_c   1.000
_cell.angle_alpha   90.00
_cell.angle_beta   90.00
_cell.angle_gamma   90.00
#
_symmetry.space_group_name_H-M   'P 1'
#
loop_
_entity.id
_entity.type
_entity.pdbx_description
1 polymer ?
#
loop_
_entity_poly.entity_id
_entity_poly.type
_entity_poly.pdbx_seq_one_letter_code
_entity_poly.pdbx_strand_id
1 'polypeptide(L)'
;MSNPPVPTASNTPNQPQNTTKPGTTNQPSPTKVPSGTSSAGNNTSGVGNSGQSGTGFDNGSLNNGGTNGKYVILKKKVLKIKKGRKAKIVIRRKMSKDRVKKYKIIKGKKYIRVSKKGVVKGRRKGKAVVKVVMKSGASAKCRIVVR
;
A
#
# COMPACT_ATOMS: atom_id res chain seq x y z
N MET A 1 53.01 -22.78 41.04
CA MET A 1 51.66 -22.85 41.63
C MET A 1 51.24 -21.46 42.07
N SER A 2 50.22 -20.86 41.45
CA SER A 2 49.49 -19.68 41.94
C SER A 2 48.19 -19.57 41.14
N ASN A 3 47.05 -19.41 41.82
CA ASN A 3 45.71 -19.54 41.23
C ASN A 3 45.23 -18.28 40.51
N PRO A 4 44.28 -18.40 39.55
CA PRO A 4 43.56 -17.27 38.97
C PRO A 4 42.46 -16.76 39.93
N PRO A 5 42.05 -15.48 39.82
CA PRO A 5 40.89 -14.96 40.54
C PRO A 5 39.55 -15.50 39.98
N VAL A 6 38.62 -15.77 40.89
CA VAL A 6 37.30 -16.42 40.69
C VAL A 6 36.20 -15.32 40.61
N PRO A 7 35.10 -15.50 39.85
CA PRO A 7 34.11 -14.44 39.63
C PRO A 7 33.22 -14.14 40.85
N THR A 8 32.81 -12.87 41.00
CA THR A 8 31.88 -12.42 42.04
C THR A 8 30.42 -12.48 41.58
N ALA A 9 29.56 -13.11 42.38
CA ALA A 9 28.10 -13.07 42.23
C ALA A 9 27.41 -12.95 43.61
N SER A 10 26.46 -12.03 43.73
CA SER A 10 25.41 -11.96 44.78
C SER A 10 24.45 -10.81 44.41
N ASN A 11 23.16 -11.07 44.12
CA ASN A 11 22.00 -11.28 45.00
C ASN A 11 21.16 -10.00 45.24
N THR A 12 19.99 -9.95 44.60
CA THR A 12 18.79 -9.20 45.02
C THR A 12 18.27 -9.75 46.37
N PRO A 13 17.55 -8.99 47.24
CA PRO A 13 16.22 -8.43 46.91
C PRO A 13 15.86 -7.07 47.57
N ASN A 14 14.80 -6.38 47.09
CA ASN A 14 13.61 -6.09 47.91
C ASN A 14 12.50 -5.31 47.19
N GLN A 15 11.27 -5.69 47.52
CA GLN A 15 10.02 -4.96 47.33
C GLN A 15 9.59 -4.35 48.68
N PRO A 16 8.82 -3.24 48.71
CA PRO A 16 7.90 -2.97 49.82
C PRO A 16 6.42 -2.98 49.37
N GLN A 17 5.51 -3.14 50.35
CA GLN A 17 4.13 -3.60 50.12
C GLN A 17 3.05 -2.50 50.33
N ASN A 18 2.04 -2.54 49.46
CA ASN A 18 0.57 -2.46 49.71
C ASN A 18 -0.03 -1.67 50.91
N THR A 19 -0.95 -0.72 50.62
CA THR A 19 -2.11 -0.24 51.44
C THR A 19 -3.06 0.64 50.57
N THR A 20 -4.35 0.97 50.87
CA THR A 20 -5.51 0.26 51.48
C THR A 20 -6.88 0.92 51.10
N LYS A 21 -7.72 0.24 50.28
CA LYS A 21 -9.21 0.28 50.28
C LYS A 21 -9.94 1.66 49.94
N PRO A 22 -11.29 1.83 50.00
CA PRO A 22 -12.15 1.93 48.78
C PRO A 22 -13.10 3.17 48.65
N GLY A 23 -13.77 3.30 47.48
CA GLY A 23 -14.93 4.19 47.23
C GLY A 23 -14.55 5.53 46.56
N THR A 24 -15.40 6.22 45.79
CA THR A 24 -16.83 6.06 45.45
C THR A 24 -17.12 6.48 43.99
N THR A 25 -18.23 6.00 43.42
CA THR A 25 -18.76 6.44 42.11
C THR A 25 -19.25 7.89 42.16
N ASN A 26 -18.97 8.68 41.11
CA ASN A 26 -19.83 9.80 40.70
C ASN A 26 -19.70 10.12 39.19
N GLN A 27 -20.83 10.16 38.50
CA GLN A 27 -21.01 10.56 37.09
C GLN A 27 -21.64 11.95 37.06
N PRO A 28 -21.25 12.85 36.13
CA PRO A 28 -22.27 13.40 35.22
C PRO A 28 -21.80 13.70 33.76
N SER A 29 -22.54 13.11 32.82
CA SER A 29 -23.16 13.69 31.59
C SER A 29 -22.38 14.51 30.53
N PRO A 30 -22.79 14.44 29.24
CA PRO A 30 -22.06 15.02 28.10
C PRO A 30 -22.58 16.39 27.61
N THR A 31 -21.73 17.15 26.91
CA THR A 31 -22.08 18.50 26.40
C THR A 31 -22.05 18.62 24.87
N LYS A 32 -23.27 18.75 24.30
CA LYS A 32 -23.70 19.60 23.16
C LYS A 32 -22.97 19.56 21.79
N VAL A 33 -23.77 19.23 20.77
CA VAL A 33 -23.50 19.39 19.32
C VAL A 33 -23.69 20.82 18.79
N PRO A 34 -23.07 21.18 17.65
CA PRO A 34 -23.59 22.18 16.72
C PRO A 34 -24.22 21.58 15.46
N SER A 35 -25.14 22.33 14.86
CA SER A 35 -26.04 21.93 13.78
C SER A 35 -25.53 22.20 12.36
N GLY A 36 -26.08 21.47 11.38
CA GLY A 36 -25.91 21.71 9.95
C GLY A 36 -27.07 21.10 9.15
N THR A 37 -28.07 21.92 8.84
CA THR A 37 -29.31 21.53 8.15
C THR A 37 -29.11 21.51 6.63
N SER A 38 -29.63 20.49 5.91
CA SER A 38 -30.53 20.67 4.74
C SER A 38 -30.82 19.40 3.92
N SER A 39 -32.13 19.20 3.70
CA SER A 39 -32.79 18.60 2.54
C SER A 39 -32.61 17.12 2.17
N ALA A 40 -33.76 16.46 2.02
CA ALA A 40 -33.93 15.15 1.41
C ALA A 40 -34.96 15.25 0.26
N GLY A 41 -34.83 14.37 -0.74
CA GLY A 41 -35.95 14.02 -1.62
C GLY A 41 -35.90 14.54 -3.06
N ASN A 42 -35.51 13.66 -3.98
CA ASN A 42 -36.39 13.05 -5.00
C ASN A 42 -35.81 12.95 -6.42
N ASN A 43 -36.14 11.80 -7.03
CA ASN A 43 -35.71 11.35 -8.35
C ASN A 43 -36.57 11.96 -9.47
N THR A 44 -36.06 11.99 -10.70
CA THR A 44 -36.76 11.45 -11.90
C THR A 44 -35.87 11.46 -13.15
N SER A 45 -35.83 10.30 -13.84
CA SER A 45 -35.38 10.05 -15.23
C SER A 45 -33.90 10.33 -15.61
N GLY A 46 -33.23 9.54 -16.45
CA GLY A 46 -33.77 8.46 -17.29
C GLY A 46 -32.77 7.38 -17.73
N VAL A 47 -33.37 6.20 -17.96
CA VAL A 47 -33.03 5.11 -18.90
C VAL A 47 -31.57 4.97 -19.37
N GLY A 48 -30.98 3.83 -19.02
CA GLY A 48 -29.68 3.36 -19.54
C GLY A 48 -29.43 1.89 -19.23
N ASN A 49 -30.41 1.01 -19.47
CA ASN A 49 -30.32 -0.40 -19.12
C ASN A 49 -29.39 -1.17 -20.07
N SER A 50 -28.26 -1.64 -19.57
CA SER A 50 -27.65 -2.89 -20.02
C SER A 50 -26.84 -3.50 -18.88
N GLY A 51 -27.34 -4.61 -18.33
CA GLY A 51 -26.67 -5.29 -17.23
C GLY A 51 -25.39 -5.99 -17.70
N GLN A 52 -24.33 -5.91 -16.89
CA GLN A 52 -23.30 -6.93 -16.95
C GLN A 52 -22.85 -7.35 -15.54
N SER A 53 -23.57 -8.35 -15.02
CA SER A 53 -23.00 -9.30 -14.07
C SER A 53 -21.69 -9.85 -14.66
N GLY A 54 -20.58 -9.64 -13.96
CA GLY A 54 -19.28 -10.02 -14.47
C GLY A 54 -18.20 -9.92 -13.40
N THR A 55 -17.61 -11.06 -13.02
CA THR A 55 -16.41 -11.13 -12.17
C THR A 55 -15.13 -10.79 -12.95
N GLY A 56 -15.18 -9.69 -13.71
CA GLY A 56 -14.08 -9.13 -14.49
C GLY A 56 -13.38 -7.98 -13.76
N PHE A 57 -12.04 -7.96 -13.77
CA PHE A 57 -11.30 -6.75 -13.41
C PHE A 57 -10.88 -6.05 -14.69
N ASP A 58 -11.80 -5.26 -15.24
CA ASP A 58 -11.91 -4.98 -16.66
C ASP A 58 -10.63 -4.41 -17.28
N ASN A 59 -10.48 -4.74 -18.56
CA ASN A 59 -9.35 -4.32 -19.39
C ASN A 59 -9.58 -2.93 -20.02
N GLY A 60 -10.51 -2.16 -19.44
CA GLY A 60 -10.81 -0.77 -19.80
C GLY A 60 -9.70 0.21 -19.44
N SER A 61 -9.66 1.33 -20.16
CA SER A 61 -8.58 2.32 -20.17
C SER A 61 -8.09 2.80 -18.80
N LEU A 62 -7.04 2.15 -18.29
CA LEU A 62 -6.20 2.70 -17.22
C LEU A 62 -5.24 3.75 -17.79
N ASN A 63 -5.82 4.88 -18.21
CA ASN A 63 -5.20 6.13 -18.64
C ASN A 63 -3.67 6.11 -18.70
N ASN A 64 -3.15 5.98 -19.92
CA ASN A 64 -1.76 6.32 -20.22
C ASN A 64 -1.61 7.83 -20.01
N GLY A 65 -1.33 8.24 -18.77
CA GLY A 65 -1.29 9.63 -18.36
C GLY A 65 -0.11 10.36 -19.00
N GLY A 66 -0.33 10.80 -20.23
CA GLY A 66 0.57 11.57 -21.06
C GLY A 66 -0.10 12.86 -21.51
N THR A 67 -0.33 13.76 -20.56
CA THR A 67 -0.67 15.14 -20.88
C THR A 67 0.46 15.74 -21.72
N ASN A 68 0.10 16.32 -22.87
CA ASN A 68 0.96 17.10 -23.75
C ASN A 68 2.17 16.29 -24.28
N GLY A 69 1.89 15.25 -25.07
CA GLY A 69 2.88 14.47 -25.86
C GLY A 69 3.79 13.51 -25.07
N LYS A 70 3.76 13.54 -23.73
CA LYS A 70 4.67 12.78 -22.86
C LYS A 70 4.23 11.34 -22.65
N TYR A 71 4.80 10.35 -23.36
CA TYR A 71 4.35 8.95 -23.25
C TYR A 71 5.36 7.98 -22.62
N VAL A 72 4.84 6.93 -21.97
CA VAL A 72 5.56 5.71 -21.57
C VAL A 72 4.63 4.50 -21.66
N ILE A 73 5.07 3.45 -22.36
CA ILE A 73 4.29 2.24 -22.66
C ILE A 73 5.05 1.03 -22.11
N LEU A 74 4.40 0.22 -21.28
CA LEU A 74 4.99 -1.01 -20.71
C LEU A 74 4.82 -2.20 -21.66
N LYS A 75 5.78 -3.13 -21.70
CA LYS A 75 5.70 -4.36 -22.51
C LYS A 75 4.56 -5.28 -22.07
N LYS A 76 4.20 -5.28 -20.77
CA LYS A 76 3.02 -5.94 -20.23
C LYS A 76 2.36 -5.03 -19.18
N LYS A 77 1.04 -4.86 -19.27
CA LYS A 77 0.23 -4.15 -18.25
C LYS A 77 0.03 -4.99 -16.98
N VAL A 78 0.12 -6.32 -17.10
CA VAL A 78 -0.01 -7.29 -16.00
C VAL A 78 1.20 -8.20 -15.98
N LEU A 79 1.88 -8.31 -14.83
CA LEU A 79 2.90 -9.33 -14.59
C LEU A 79 2.37 -10.40 -13.62
N LYS A 80 2.43 -11.67 -14.01
CA LYS A 80 2.21 -12.83 -13.13
C LYS A 80 3.58 -13.31 -12.64
N ILE A 81 3.78 -13.47 -11.33
CA ILE A 81 5.03 -13.95 -10.72
C ILE A 81 4.73 -15.02 -9.66
N LYS A 82 5.54 -16.07 -9.55
CA LYS A 82 5.48 -17.01 -8.42
C LYS A 82 6.11 -16.36 -7.17
N LYS A 83 5.67 -16.72 -5.95
CA LYS A 83 6.33 -16.38 -4.68
C LYS A 83 7.84 -16.64 -4.76
N GLY A 84 8.65 -15.75 -4.16
CA GLY A 84 10.11 -15.85 -4.14
C GLY A 84 10.82 -15.44 -5.44
N ARG A 85 10.21 -15.63 -6.60
CA ARG A 85 10.81 -15.30 -7.92
C ARG A 85 10.85 -13.79 -8.18
N LYS A 86 11.74 -13.41 -9.09
CA LYS A 86 11.97 -12.02 -9.56
C LYS A 86 11.47 -11.88 -11.00
N ALA A 87 10.92 -10.71 -11.35
CA ALA A 87 10.63 -10.33 -12.74
C ALA A 87 10.86 -8.82 -12.94
N LYS A 88 11.22 -8.38 -14.16
CA LYS A 88 11.50 -6.98 -14.47
C LYS A 88 10.28 -6.31 -15.12
N ILE A 89 9.93 -5.10 -14.68
CA ILE A 89 8.99 -4.25 -15.41
C ILE A 89 9.73 -3.69 -16.63
N VAL A 90 9.33 -4.11 -17.83
CA VAL A 90 9.96 -3.70 -19.09
C VAL A 90 9.14 -2.58 -19.73
N ILE A 91 9.80 -1.49 -20.10
CA ILE A 91 9.24 -0.42 -20.93
C ILE A 91 9.43 -0.84 -22.40
N ARG A 92 8.36 -0.79 -23.20
CA ARG A 92 8.38 -1.08 -24.64
C ARG A 92 8.69 0.18 -25.46
N ARG A 93 8.05 1.31 -25.13
CA ARG A 93 8.25 2.61 -25.78
C ARG A 93 8.21 3.72 -24.73
N LYS A 94 8.96 4.78 -24.95
CA LYS A 94 9.02 6.01 -24.14
C LYS A 94 9.54 7.14 -25.04
N MET A 95 9.43 8.38 -24.59
CA MET A 95 10.21 9.49 -25.16
C MET A 95 11.71 9.15 -25.19
N SER A 96 12.40 9.45 -26.29
CA SER A 96 13.75 8.97 -26.62
C SER A 96 14.78 9.22 -25.51
N LYS A 97 14.92 10.48 -25.08
CA LYS A 97 15.86 10.92 -24.02
C LYS A 97 15.34 10.70 -22.58
N ASP A 98 14.12 10.23 -22.39
CA ASP A 98 13.49 10.18 -21.06
C ASP A 98 13.98 8.99 -20.21
N ARG A 99 14.08 9.19 -18.89
CA ARG A 99 14.64 8.23 -17.93
C ARG A 99 13.64 7.96 -16.81
N VAL A 100 13.62 6.74 -16.27
CA VAL A 100 12.77 6.43 -15.11
C VAL A 100 13.22 7.25 -13.91
N LYS A 101 12.30 8.01 -13.31
CA LYS A 101 12.53 8.77 -12.07
C LYS A 101 12.39 7.84 -10.86
N LYS A 102 11.27 7.10 -10.77
CA LYS A 102 11.05 6.08 -9.72
C LYS A 102 9.96 5.07 -10.06
N TYR A 103 10.02 3.91 -9.41
CA TYR A 103 8.93 2.93 -9.34
C TYR A 103 8.19 3.12 -8.00
N LYS A 104 6.95 3.61 -8.02
CA LYS A 104 6.11 3.79 -6.82
C LYS A 104 5.14 2.62 -6.68
N ILE A 105 5.21 1.87 -5.59
CA ILE A 105 4.14 0.92 -5.24
C ILE A 105 2.91 1.76 -4.84
N ILE A 106 1.79 1.56 -5.52
CA ILE A 106 0.52 2.26 -5.25
C ILE A 106 -0.38 1.43 -4.34
N LYS A 107 -0.45 0.10 -4.56
CA LYS A 107 -1.20 -0.84 -3.72
C LYS A 107 -0.39 -2.14 -3.56
N GLY A 108 -0.51 -2.81 -2.41
CA GLY A 108 0.03 -4.15 -2.20
C GLY A 108 1.50 -4.25 -1.74
N LYS A 109 2.02 -3.26 -0.97
CA LYS A 109 3.40 -3.27 -0.42
C LYS A 109 3.75 -4.56 0.36
N LYS A 110 2.77 -5.23 0.98
CA LYS A 110 2.97 -6.51 1.68
C LYS A 110 3.23 -7.71 0.74
N TYR A 111 2.81 -7.65 -0.52
CA TYR A 111 2.90 -8.76 -1.49
C TYR A 111 4.20 -8.75 -2.30
N ILE A 112 4.84 -7.59 -2.50
CA ILE A 112 6.00 -7.43 -3.40
C ILE A 112 7.10 -6.55 -2.79
N ARG A 113 8.34 -6.71 -3.27
CA ARG A 113 9.43 -5.72 -3.12
C ARG A 113 9.89 -5.28 -4.51
N VAL A 114 10.08 -3.98 -4.74
CA VAL A 114 10.53 -3.43 -6.03
C VAL A 114 11.91 -2.77 -5.86
N SER A 115 12.83 -3.03 -6.78
CA SER A 115 14.16 -2.41 -6.80
C SER A 115 14.19 -1.11 -7.61
N LYS A 116 15.21 -0.26 -7.39
CA LYS A 116 15.46 0.97 -8.17
C LYS A 116 15.60 0.69 -9.69
N LYS A 117 16.06 -0.52 -10.06
CA LYS A 117 16.18 -1.00 -11.45
C LYS A 117 14.87 -1.58 -12.05
N GLY A 118 13.74 -1.51 -11.34
CA GLY A 118 12.43 -2.01 -11.81
C GLY A 118 12.23 -3.52 -11.70
N VAL A 119 13.06 -4.21 -10.91
CA VAL A 119 12.91 -5.65 -10.65
C VAL A 119 12.01 -5.86 -9.43
N VAL A 120 10.98 -6.69 -9.59
CA VAL A 120 9.97 -7.02 -8.59
C VAL A 120 10.19 -8.43 -8.07
N LYS A 121 10.33 -8.60 -6.75
CA LYS A 121 10.32 -9.91 -6.07
C LYS A 121 8.96 -10.16 -5.42
N GLY A 122 8.36 -11.32 -5.66
CA GLY A 122 7.14 -11.76 -4.96
C GLY A 122 7.45 -12.20 -3.52
N ARG A 123 6.68 -11.71 -2.54
CA ARG A 123 6.80 -12.05 -1.10
C ARG A 123 5.64 -12.92 -0.59
N ARG A 124 4.40 -12.47 -0.81
CA ARG A 124 3.15 -13.13 -0.38
C ARG A 124 2.19 -13.18 -1.57
N LYS A 125 1.37 -14.23 -1.67
CA LYS A 125 0.30 -14.34 -2.67
C LYS A 125 -0.63 -13.12 -2.59
N GLY A 126 -1.10 -12.62 -3.73
CA GLY A 126 -1.98 -11.45 -3.78
C GLY A 126 -1.77 -10.52 -4.98
N LYS A 127 -2.55 -9.44 -5.03
CA LYS A 127 -2.54 -8.44 -6.11
C LYS A 127 -1.84 -7.14 -5.64
N ALA A 128 -0.96 -6.59 -6.47
CA ALA A 128 -0.27 -5.33 -6.22
C ALA A 128 -0.30 -4.43 -7.47
N VAL A 129 -0.04 -3.13 -7.30
CA VAL A 129 0.01 -2.16 -8.40
C VAL A 129 1.24 -1.28 -8.25
N VAL A 130 2.04 -1.16 -9.31
CA VAL A 130 3.24 -0.32 -9.38
C VAL A 130 3.05 0.75 -10.45
N LYS A 131 3.23 2.02 -10.11
CA LYS A 131 3.30 3.15 -11.05
C LYS A 131 4.76 3.40 -11.40
N VAL A 132 5.11 3.27 -12.68
CA VAL A 132 6.36 3.79 -13.23
C VAL A 132 6.17 5.29 -13.43
N VAL A 133 7.11 6.09 -12.90
CA VAL A 133 7.13 7.54 -13.07
C VAL A 133 8.43 7.91 -13.76
N MET A 134 8.34 8.59 -14.90
CA MET A 134 9.48 9.06 -15.68
C MET A 134 9.97 10.43 -15.20
N LYS A 135 11.13 10.89 -15.69
CA LYS A 135 11.64 12.24 -15.41
C LYS A 135 10.80 13.30 -16.11
N SER A 136 10.30 13.01 -17.31
CA SER A 136 9.38 13.88 -18.08
C SER A 136 8.04 14.17 -17.37
N GLY A 137 7.66 13.39 -16.35
CA GLY A 137 6.32 13.38 -15.77
C GLY A 137 5.40 12.28 -16.31
N ALA A 138 5.72 11.70 -17.48
CA ALA A 138 4.96 10.57 -18.05
C ALA A 138 4.88 9.41 -17.05
N SER A 139 3.73 8.71 -17.02
CA SER A 139 3.56 7.59 -16.10
C SER A 139 2.64 6.48 -16.57
N ALA A 140 2.95 5.25 -16.18
CA ALA A 140 2.17 4.05 -16.50
C ALA A 140 1.99 3.16 -15.26
N LYS A 141 0.85 2.47 -15.18
CA LYS A 141 0.53 1.52 -14.10
C LYS A 141 0.74 0.08 -14.58
N CYS A 142 1.39 -0.74 -13.76
CA CYS A 142 1.49 -2.18 -13.92
C CYS A 142 0.72 -2.87 -12.79
N ARG A 143 -0.26 -3.72 -13.13
CA ARG A 143 -0.87 -4.67 -12.18
C ARG A 143 0.12 -5.85 -12.01
N ILE A 144 0.26 -6.38 -10.79
CA ILE A 144 1.15 -7.51 -10.49
C ILE A 144 0.36 -8.54 -9.68
N VAL A 145 0.40 -9.80 -10.11
CA VAL A 145 -0.26 -10.92 -9.46
C VAL A 145 0.79 -11.89 -8.96
N VAL A 146 0.89 -12.06 -7.64
CA VAL A 146 1.75 -13.05 -7.00
C VAL A 146 0.94 -14.33 -6.80
N ARG A 147 1.36 -15.41 -7.47
CA ARG A 147 0.86 -16.78 -7.30
C ARG A 147 1.70 -17.55 -6.27
#